data_AF-A0A1Y1MD56-F1
#
_entry.id   AF-A0A1Y1MD56-F1
#
_cell.length_a   1.000
_cell.length_b   1.000
_cell.length_c   1.000
_cell.angle_alpha   90.00
_cell.angle_beta   90.00
_cell.angle_gamma   90.00
#
_symmetry.space_group_name_H-M   'P 1'
#
loop_
_entity.id
_entity.type
_entity.pdbx_description
1 polymer ?
#
loop_
_entity_poly.entity_id
_entity_poly.type
_entity_poly.pdbx_seq_one_letter_code
_entity_poly.pdbx_strand_id
1 'polypeptide(L)'
;MSSMSQTQQRTPSSHLGDVDLNDPQSLEFYTELVMFKRDDSREILVFPAGISPEHRRSIHILAHHMGLEHQSIGEADSRQITVLKRQQPSPTANIQNVPANSLDVHKRGLSRAATFDFAAD
;
A
#
# COMPACT_ATOMS: atom_id res chain seq x y z
N MET A 1 -41.07 12.10 -35.66
CA MET A 1 -40.64 10.90 -34.91
C MET A 1 -39.34 11.28 -34.21
N SER A 2 -39.40 11.47 -32.90
CA SER A 2 -38.32 12.03 -32.08
C SER A 2 -37.45 10.89 -31.53
N SER A 3 -36.13 10.97 -31.67
CA SER A 3 -35.21 10.05 -31.00
C SER A 3 -33.95 10.82 -30.62
N MET A 4 -34.02 11.52 -29.49
CA MET A 4 -32.85 12.06 -28.79
C MET A 4 -32.39 10.98 -27.80
N SER A 5 -31.37 10.21 -28.19
CA SER A 5 -30.68 9.29 -27.29
C SER A 5 -29.76 10.11 -26.39
N GLN A 6 -30.10 10.08 -25.10
CA GLN A 6 -29.49 10.81 -23.99
C GLN A 6 -28.00 10.49 -23.87
N THR A 7 -27.16 11.51 -24.07
CA THR A 7 -25.73 11.48 -23.77
C THR A 7 -25.56 11.27 -22.25
N GLN A 8 -25.03 10.11 -21.86
CA GLN A 8 -24.62 9.82 -20.49
C GLN A 8 -23.51 10.82 -20.09
N GLN A 9 -23.89 11.89 -19.39
CA GLN A 9 -22.96 12.84 -18.79
C GLN A 9 -22.18 12.13 -17.68
N ARG A 10 -20.93 11.76 -17.95
CA ARG A 10 -19.98 11.48 -16.86
C ARG A 10 -19.67 12.82 -16.21
N THR A 11 -20.20 13.04 -15.03
CA THR A 11 -19.75 14.13 -14.16
C THR A 11 -18.25 13.92 -13.90
N PRO A 12 -17.41 14.96 -14.04
CA PRO A 12 -16.02 14.84 -13.62
C PRO A 12 -16.05 14.68 -12.11
N SER A 13 -15.88 13.47 -11.60
CA SER A 13 -15.75 13.29 -10.17
C SER A 13 -14.47 14.02 -9.77
N SER A 14 -14.45 14.61 -8.59
CA SER A 14 -13.27 15.26 -8.03
C SER A 14 -12.27 14.15 -7.66
N HIS A 15 -11.65 13.53 -8.67
CA HIS A 15 -11.08 12.19 -8.55
C HIS A 15 -9.78 12.24 -7.73
N LEU A 16 -9.90 12.04 -6.42
CA LEU A 16 -8.96 11.16 -5.72
C LEU A 16 -9.13 9.74 -6.28
N GLY A 17 -8.78 9.54 -7.56
CA GLY A 17 -8.74 8.27 -8.30
C GLY A 17 -10.06 7.52 -8.53
N ASP A 18 -10.88 7.32 -7.50
CA ASP A 18 -12.04 6.41 -7.49
C ASP A 18 -13.00 6.70 -6.31
N VAL A 19 -12.71 7.70 -5.47
CA VAL A 19 -13.48 7.99 -4.25
C VAL A 19 -14.52 9.08 -4.52
N ASP A 20 -15.79 8.79 -4.24
CA ASP A 20 -16.86 9.80 -4.25
C ASP A 20 -16.90 10.55 -2.92
N LEU A 21 -16.47 11.81 -2.93
CA LEU A 21 -16.49 12.67 -1.74
C LEU A 21 -17.88 13.22 -1.39
N ASN A 22 -18.93 12.88 -2.15
CA ASN A 22 -20.31 13.23 -1.81
C ASN A 22 -21.04 12.08 -1.09
N ASP A 23 -20.44 10.89 -1.07
CA ASP A 23 -21.01 9.74 -0.39
C ASP A 23 -20.77 9.84 1.12
N PRO A 24 -21.82 9.64 1.96
CA PRO A 24 -21.70 9.78 3.40
C PRO A 24 -20.73 8.79 4.03
N GLN A 25 -20.59 7.57 3.48
CA GLN A 25 -19.65 6.57 4.02
C GLN A 25 -18.21 6.97 3.72
N SER A 26 -17.93 7.45 2.51
CA SER A 26 -16.60 7.96 2.15
C SER A 26 -16.17 9.15 3.03
N LEU A 27 -17.12 10.03 3.37
CA LEU A 27 -16.88 11.14 4.30
C LEU A 27 -16.66 10.68 5.74
N GLU A 28 -17.33 9.62 6.18
CA GLU A 28 -17.12 9.01 7.50
C GLU A 28 -15.67 8.49 7.62
N PHE A 29 -15.21 7.70 6.65
CA PHE A 29 -13.82 7.23 6.61
C PHE A 29 -12.81 8.38 6.55
N TYR A 30 -13.07 9.40 5.72
CA TYR A 30 -12.23 10.58 5.64
C TYR A 30 -12.13 11.29 7.00
N THR A 31 -13.26 11.47 7.68
CA THR A 31 -13.31 12.11 8.99
C THR A 31 -12.51 11.31 10.02
N GLU A 32 -12.68 9.99 10.05
CA GLU A 32 -11.94 9.12 10.96
C GLU A 32 -10.43 9.17 10.72
N LEU A 33 -9.99 9.14 9.46
CA LEU A 33 -8.59 9.29 9.08
C LEU A 33 -8.02 10.67 9.45
N VAL A 34 -8.81 11.74 9.29
CA VAL A 34 -8.40 13.10 9.68
C VAL A 34 -8.25 13.20 11.19
N MET A 35 -9.20 12.68 11.94
CA MET A 35 -9.14 12.65 13.41
C MET A 35 -7.93 11.86 13.89
N PHE A 36 -7.69 10.68 13.31
CA PHE A 36 -6.52 9.87 13.61
C PHE A 36 -5.21 10.59 13.29
N LYS A 37 -5.11 11.26 12.13
CA LYS A 37 -3.92 12.02 11.75
C LYS A 37 -3.61 13.17 12.71
N ARG A 38 -4.63 13.80 13.29
CA ARG A 38 -4.48 14.94 14.23
C ARG A 38 -4.23 14.53 15.68
N ASP A 39 -4.47 13.26 16.01
CA ASP A 39 -4.39 12.77 17.39
C ASP A 39 -3.06 12.08 17.63
N ASP A 40 -2.08 12.81 18.20
CA ASP A 40 -0.72 12.32 18.46
C ASP A 40 -0.63 11.17 19.47
N SER A 41 -1.67 10.92 20.25
CA SER A 41 -1.71 9.80 21.20
C SER A 41 -1.95 8.43 20.54
N ARG A 42 -2.46 8.42 19.30
CA ARG A 42 -2.77 7.19 18.56
C ARG A 42 -1.77 6.99 17.41
N GLU A 43 -1.15 5.81 17.38
CA GLU A 43 -0.19 5.43 16.33
C GLU A 43 -0.79 4.50 15.26
N ILE A 44 -1.85 3.78 15.62
CA ILE A 44 -2.52 2.78 14.77
C ILE A 44 -4.03 3.01 14.79
N LEU A 45 -4.65 2.92 13.61
CA LEU A 45 -6.09 2.84 13.41
C LEU A 45 -6.43 1.54 12.68
N VAL A 46 -7.42 0.78 13.18
CA VAL A 46 -7.82 -0.50 12.59
C VAL A 46 -9.29 -0.46 12.20
N PHE A 47 -9.57 -0.68 10.92
CA PHE A 47 -10.92 -0.87 10.41
C PHE A 47 -11.32 -2.35 10.46
N PRO A 48 -12.59 -2.65 10.76
CA PRO A 48 -13.08 -4.02 10.89
C PRO A 48 -13.00 -4.81 9.58
N ALA A 49 -13.02 -6.14 9.67
CA ALA A 49 -12.93 -7.02 8.50
C ALA A 49 -14.20 -7.00 7.62
N GLY A 50 -15.36 -6.67 8.18
CA GLY A 50 -16.64 -6.64 7.47
C GLY A 50 -16.86 -5.48 6.51
N ILE A 51 -15.82 -4.69 6.20
CA ILE A 51 -15.91 -3.57 5.25
C ILE A 51 -15.95 -4.11 3.81
N SER A 52 -16.91 -3.65 3.01
CA SER A 52 -17.06 -4.09 1.62
C SER A 52 -15.82 -3.74 0.78
N PRO A 53 -15.45 -4.54 -0.24
CA PRO A 53 -14.25 -4.31 -1.04
C PRO A 53 -14.13 -2.90 -1.65
N GLU A 54 -15.25 -2.27 -2.00
CA GLU A 54 -15.32 -0.89 -2.49
C GLU A 54 -14.89 0.12 -1.41
N HIS A 55 -15.44 0.02 -0.19
CA HIS A 55 -15.09 0.87 0.94
C HIS A 55 -13.63 0.67 1.35
N ARG A 56 -13.13 -0.57 1.26
CA ARG A 56 -11.71 -0.87 1.51
C ARG A 56 -10.82 -0.09 0.56
N ARG A 57 -11.18 -0.04 -0.73
CA ARG A 57 -10.46 0.76 -1.72
C ARG A 57 -10.52 2.25 -1.38
N SER A 58 -11.68 2.77 -0.98
CA SER A 58 -11.82 4.17 -0.58
C SER A 58 -10.90 4.53 0.58
N ILE A 59 -10.87 3.70 1.64
CA ILE A 59 -9.99 3.92 2.81
C ILE A 59 -8.51 3.96 2.38
N HIS A 60 -8.07 3.02 1.54
CA HIS A 60 -6.69 3.01 1.02
C HIS A 60 -6.37 4.27 0.25
N ILE A 61 -7.23 4.69 -0.68
CA ILE A 61 -6.99 5.89 -1.48
C ILE A 61 -6.93 7.15 -0.61
N LEU A 62 -7.85 7.28 0.36
CA LEU A 62 -7.87 8.41 1.28
C LEU A 62 -6.61 8.45 2.15
N ALA A 63 -6.24 7.33 2.78
CA ALA A 63 -5.04 7.23 3.60
C ALA A 63 -3.77 7.56 2.79
N HIS A 64 -3.67 7.05 1.55
CA HIS A 64 -2.58 7.34 0.63
C HIS A 64 -2.42 8.85 0.39
N HIS A 65 -3.51 9.52 0.00
CA HIS A 65 -3.49 10.95 -0.27
C HIS A 65 -3.20 11.80 0.97
N MET A 66 -3.52 11.29 2.15
CA MET A 66 -3.20 11.94 3.43
C MET A 66 -1.76 11.69 3.90
N GLY A 67 -0.99 10.86 3.18
CA GLY A 67 0.39 10.50 3.52
C GLY A 67 0.49 9.53 4.70
N LEU A 68 -0.57 8.79 4.99
CA LEU A 68 -0.60 7.75 6.02
C LEU A 68 -0.15 6.41 5.42
N GLU A 69 0.50 5.58 6.24
CA GLU A 69 0.80 4.21 5.87
C GLU A 69 -0.46 3.36 6.00
N HIS A 70 -0.70 2.45 5.05
CA HIS A 70 -1.89 1.61 5.04
C HIS A 70 -1.55 0.17 4.63
N GLN A 71 -2.16 -0.81 5.29
CA GLN A 71 -1.94 -2.21 4.98
C GLN A 71 -3.18 -3.02 5.30
N SER A 72 -3.39 -4.09 4.53
CA SER A 72 -4.47 -5.03 4.80
C SER A 72 -3.92 -6.33 5.34
N ILE A 73 -4.16 -6.58 6.62
CA ILE A 73 -3.65 -7.72 7.40
C ILE A 73 -4.76 -8.76 7.55
N GLY A 74 -4.41 -10.05 7.47
CA GLY A 74 -5.35 -11.16 7.64
C GLY A 74 -5.68 -11.90 6.34
N GLU A 75 -6.34 -13.04 6.48
CA GLU A 75 -6.66 -13.98 5.41
C GLU A 75 -8.12 -13.81 4.97
N ALA A 76 -8.36 -13.80 3.65
CA ALA A 76 -9.69 -13.79 3.03
C ALA A 76 -10.71 -12.85 3.70
N ASP A 77 -11.69 -13.41 4.40
CA ASP A 77 -12.82 -12.71 5.02
C ASP A 77 -12.45 -12.01 6.34
N SER A 78 -11.37 -12.43 7.00
CA SER A 78 -10.88 -11.82 8.25
C SER A 78 -9.91 -10.66 8.00
N ARG A 79 -9.83 -10.16 6.76
CA ARG A 79 -8.84 -9.16 6.39
C ARG A 79 -9.26 -7.78 6.92
N GLN A 80 -8.46 -7.23 7.81
CA GLN A 80 -8.63 -5.89 8.38
C GLN A 80 -7.79 -4.87 7.61
N ILE A 81 -8.12 -3.59 7.75
CA ILE A 81 -7.26 -2.51 7.25
C ILE A 81 -6.63 -1.83 8.45
N THR A 82 -5.32 -1.74 8.45
CA THR A 82 -4.53 -1.04 9.45
C THR A 82 -3.93 0.19 8.80
N VAL A 83 -4.15 1.35 9.41
CA VAL A 83 -3.57 2.62 9.01
C VAL A 83 -2.61 3.06 10.12
N LEU A 84 -1.40 3.43 9.73
CA LEU A 84 -0.34 3.85 10.64
C LEU A 84 0.12 5.25 10.28
N LYS A 85 0.63 5.97 11.29
CA LYS A 85 1.33 7.22 11.03
C LYS A 85 2.67 6.93 10.35
N ARG A 86 2.97 7.66 9.27
CA ARG A 86 4.28 7.57 8.64
C ARG A 86 5.33 8.07 9.61
N GLN A 87 6.13 7.16 10.14
CA GLN A 87 7.35 7.54 10.84
C GLN A 87 8.29 8.14 9.81
N GLN A 88 8.64 9.42 9.96
CA GLN A 88 9.73 9.98 9.19
C GLN A 88 10.97 9.14 9.53
N PRO A 89 11.68 8.54 8.55
CA PRO A 89 12.91 7.84 8.87
C PRO A 89 13.86 8.87 9.47
N SER A 90 14.12 8.76 10.77
CA SER A 90 15.18 9.51 11.42
C SER A 90 16.45 9.29 10.60
N PRO A 91 17.22 10.32 10.24
CA PRO A 91 18.48 10.15 9.49
C PRO A 91 19.53 9.30 10.23
N THR A 92 19.24 8.86 11.46
CA THR A 92 20.02 7.96 12.30
C THR A 92 19.42 6.55 12.44
N ALA A 93 18.44 6.13 11.63
CA ALA A 93 17.99 4.74 11.57
C ALA A 93 18.82 3.93 10.56
N ASN A 94 20.12 3.84 10.81
CA ASN A 94 21.00 2.91 10.10
C ASN A 94 21.07 1.59 10.87
N ILE A 95 20.82 0.48 10.13
CA ILE A 95 21.10 -0.92 10.49
C ILE A 95 20.01 -1.53 11.39
N GLN A 96 19.04 -2.32 10.90
CA GLN A 96 19.25 -3.74 10.54
C GLN A 96 17.99 -4.29 9.82
N ASN A 97 17.77 -3.96 8.55
CA ASN A 97 16.82 -4.72 7.72
C ASN A 97 17.60 -5.71 6.88
N VAL A 98 17.81 -6.92 7.40
CA VAL A 98 18.38 -8.05 6.66
C VAL A 98 17.44 -8.41 5.50
N PRO A 99 17.83 -8.25 4.22
CA PRO A 99 17.07 -8.77 3.10
C PRO A 99 17.57 -10.18 2.77
N ALA A 100 16.83 -11.21 3.20
CA ALA A 100 17.04 -12.57 2.73
C ALA A 100 16.36 -12.73 1.35
N ASN A 101 17.08 -12.38 0.28
CA ASN A 101 17.08 -13.03 -1.06
C ASN A 101 17.59 -12.09 -2.18
N SER A 102 18.85 -11.67 -2.10
CA SER A 102 19.56 -11.21 -3.30
C SER A 102 20.94 -11.85 -3.33
N LEU A 103 20.98 -13.12 -3.74
CA LEU A 103 22.21 -13.83 -4.02
C LEU A 103 22.80 -13.31 -5.34
N ASP A 104 23.82 -12.48 -5.13
CA ASP A 104 25.13 -12.56 -5.78
C ASP A 104 25.26 -12.05 -7.22
N VAL A 105 25.66 -10.77 -7.31
CA VAL A 105 26.35 -10.18 -8.46
C VAL A 105 27.84 -10.03 -8.14
N HIS A 106 28.61 -11.12 -8.02
CA HIS A 106 30.07 -11.04 -7.87
C HIS A 106 30.82 -11.86 -8.91
N LYS A 107 30.65 -11.50 -10.19
CA LYS A 107 31.68 -11.78 -11.21
C LYS A 107 32.91 -10.92 -10.92
N ARG A 108 33.90 -11.45 -10.18
CA ARG A 108 35.36 -11.22 -10.28
C ARG A 108 36.04 -11.46 -8.92
N GLY A 109 36.63 -12.64 -8.74
CA GLY A 109 37.41 -12.90 -7.54
C GLY A 109 38.06 -14.27 -7.46
N LEU A 110 39.04 -14.52 -8.33
CA LEU A 110 40.21 -15.37 -8.02
C LEU A 110 39.95 -16.83 -7.57
N SER A 111 39.49 -17.70 -8.47
CA SER A 111 39.68 -19.15 -8.31
C SER A 111 41.13 -19.50 -8.63
N ARG A 112 42.01 -19.41 -7.63
CA ARG A 112 43.35 -19.99 -7.66
C ARG A 112 43.25 -21.46 -7.23
N ALA A 113 43.54 -22.39 -8.14
CA ALA A 113 44.43 -23.54 -7.94
C ALA A 113 44.29 -24.52 -9.12
N ALA A 114 45.41 -24.79 -9.77
CA ALA A 114 45.60 -25.81 -10.79
C ALA A 114 46.05 -27.12 -10.11
N THR A 115 45.53 -28.29 -10.52
CA THR A 115 46.27 -29.56 -10.52
C THR A 115 45.69 -30.53 -11.58
N PHE A 116 46.50 -30.84 -12.60
CA PHE A 116 46.62 -32.01 -13.51
C PHE A 116 45.64 -33.20 -13.35
N ASP A 117 45.02 -33.78 -14.41
CA ASP A 117 45.53 -34.61 -15.54
C ASP A 117 45.21 -36.11 -15.31
N PHE A 118 44.48 -36.76 -16.23
CA PHE A 118 44.81 -38.09 -16.77
C PHE A 118 43.79 -38.58 -17.84
N ALA A 119 44.30 -38.64 -19.08
CA ALA A 119 44.10 -39.60 -20.18
C ALA A 119 42.73 -40.03 -20.75
N ALA A 120 42.77 -40.17 -22.08
CA ALA A 120 41.81 -40.76 -23.01
C ALA A 120 41.82 -42.30 -23.01
N ASP A 121 40.67 -42.89 -23.34
CA ASP A 121 40.49 -43.95 -24.34
C ASP A 121 39.04 -43.86 -24.88
#